data_AF-F3GBD0-F1
#
_entry.id   AF-F3GBD0-F1
#
_cell.length_a   1.000
_cell.length_b   1.000
_cell.length_c   1.000
_cell.angle_alpha   90.00
_cell.angle_beta   90.00
_cell.angle_gamma   90.00
#
_symmetry.space_group_name_H-M   'P 1'
#
loop_
_entity.id
_entity.type
_entity.pdbx_description
1 polymer ?
#
loop_
_entity_poly.entity_id
_entity_poly.type
_entity_poly.pdbx_seq_one_letter_code
_entity_poly.pdbx_strand_id
1 'polypeptide(L)'
;MPLLDLLASSPLAFVTTCCILGLIIGSFLNVVVYRLPIMMERDWKAQSRELLGLPAEPDQPVFNLNRPRSSCPHCAHKIRPWENLPVISYLLLRGKCSQCKAPISKRYPLVELTCAVLSAYVAWYFGFGWQAAAMLVLSWGLLAMSLIDADHQLLPDSLVLPLLWLGLIVNAFGLFTSLNDALWGAVAGYLALWSVFWLVQLVGR
;
A
#
# COMPACT_ATOMS: atom_id res chain seq x y z
N MET A 1 -5.58 20.59 26.35
CA MET A 1 -4.79 19.34 26.38
C MET A 1 -4.09 19.22 25.04
N PRO A 2 -2.77 18.98 24.99
CA PRO A 2 -2.08 18.74 23.74
C PRO A 2 -2.64 17.46 23.08
N LEU A 3 -2.57 17.40 21.74
CA LEU A 3 -3.16 16.31 20.96
C LEU A 3 -2.65 14.94 21.41
N LEU A 4 -1.36 14.82 21.72
CA LEU A 4 -0.75 13.57 22.18
C LEU A 4 -1.37 13.08 23.51
N ASP A 5 -1.61 13.98 24.46
CA ASP A 5 -2.23 13.62 25.73
C ASP A 5 -3.69 13.17 25.53
N LEU A 6 -4.41 13.78 24.59
CA LEU A 6 -5.77 13.36 24.24
C LEU A 6 -5.79 11.95 23.63
N LEU A 7 -4.86 11.67 22.70
CA LEU A 7 -4.75 10.35 22.06
C LEU A 7 -4.29 9.28 23.05
N ALA A 8 -3.40 9.62 23.97
CA ALA A 8 -2.93 8.70 25.00
C ALA A 8 -4.01 8.42 26.07
N SER A 9 -4.84 9.41 26.41
CA SER A 9 -5.87 9.28 27.46
C SER A 9 -7.22 8.75 26.98
N SER A 10 -7.52 8.84 25.67
CA SER A 10 -8.81 8.42 25.11
C SER A 10 -8.62 7.38 24.00
N PRO A 11 -8.89 6.08 24.30
CA PRO A 11 -8.83 5.01 23.30
C PRO A 11 -9.74 5.28 22.09
N LEU A 12 -10.92 5.85 22.32
CA LEU A 12 -11.86 6.18 21.25
C LEU A 12 -11.31 7.27 20.33
N ALA A 13 -10.66 8.30 20.90
CA ALA A 13 -10.03 9.35 20.12
C ALA A 13 -8.92 8.77 19.24
N PHE A 14 -8.05 7.93 19.82
CA PHE A 14 -6.96 7.28 19.09
C PHE A 14 -7.46 6.39 17.94
N VAL A 15 -8.43 5.50 18.22
CA VAL A 15 -9.02 4.62 17.19
C VAL A 15 -9.66 5.43 16.07
N THR A 16 -10.40 6.49 16.41
CA THR A 16 -11.03 7.37 15.42
C THR A 16 -9.98 8.08 14.55
N THR A 17 -8.92 8.60 15.15
CA THR A 17 -7.81 9.23 14.42
C THR A 17 -7.12 8.23 13.49
N CYS A 18 -6.83 7.02 13.96
CA CYS A 18 -6.24 5.97 13.12
C CYS A 18 -7.17 5.51 11.99
N CYS A 19 -8.49 5.47 12.23
CA CYS A 19 -9.48 5.18 11.20
C CYS A 19 -9.47 6.24 10.08
N ILE A 20 -9.48 7.53 10.45
CA ILE A 20 -9.40 8.65 9.50
C ILE A 20 -8.06 8.61 8.74
N LEU A 21 -6.96 8.34 9.44
CA LEU A 21 -5.65 8.19 8.81
C LEU A 21 -5.66 7.01 7.83
N GLY A 22 -6.25 5.88 8.19
CA GLY A 22 -6.39 4.71 7.33
C GLY A 22 -7.19 5.00 6.05
N LEU A 23 -8.23 5.83 6.11
CA LEU A 23 -8.94 6.30 4.92
C LEU A 23 -8.02 7.08 3.97
N ILE A 24 -7.23 8.01 4.51
CA ILE A 24 -6.29 8.85 3.74
C ILE A 24 -5.19 7.98 3.11
N ILE A 25 -4.59 7.11 3.92
CA ILE A 25 -3.55 6.20 3.45
C ILE A 25 -4.12 5.22 2.43
N GLY A 26 -5.31 4.67 2.64
CA GLY A 26 -5.98 3.79 1.68
C GLY A 26 -6.22 4.44 0.32
N SER A 27 -6.60 5.73 0.30
CA SER A 27 -6.68 6.51 -0.95
C SER A 27 -5.32 6.61 -1.64
N PHE A 28 -4.23 6.82 -0.89
CA PHE A 28 -2.88 6.80 -1.45
C PHE A 28 -2.46 5.40 -1.92
N LEU A 29 -2.85 4.33 -1.23
CA LEU A 29 -2.54 2.95 -1.63
C LEU A 29 -3.16 2.61 -2.99
N ASN A 30 -4.36 3.13 -3.32
CA ASN A 30 -4.91 2.98 -4.68
C ASN A 30 -3.95 3.52 -5.76
N VAL A 31 -3.22 4.60 -5.47
CA VAL A 31 -2.20 5.16 -6.38
C VAL A 31 -0.98 4.24 -6.46
N VAL A 32 -0.50 3.75 -5.33
CA VAL A 32 0.66 2.84 -5.27
C VAL A 32 0.37 1.55 -6.03
N VAL A 33 -0.76 0.90 -5.74
CA VAL A 33 -1.18 -0.37 -6.36
C VAL A 33 -1.25 -0.24 -7.88
N TYR A 34 -1.80 0.87 -8.38
CA TYR A 34 -1.92 1.09 -9.82
C TYR A 34 -0.58 1.48 -10.50
N ARG A 35 0.20 2.37 -9.88
CA ARG A 35 1.35 2.99 -10.57
C ARG A 35 2.65 2.22 -10.40
N LEU A 36 2.88 1.60 -9.24
CA LEU A 36 4.17 0.96 -8.96
C LEU A 36 4.50 -0.17 -9.95
N PRO A 37 3.58 -1.07 -10.32
CA PRO A 37 3.87 -2.12 -11.31
C PRO A 37 4.21 -1.55 -12.69
N ILE A 38 3.48 -0.51 -13.12
CA ILE A 38 3.72 0.17 -14.40
C ILE A 38 5.10 0.84 -14.42
N MET A 39 5.48 1.48 -13.31
CA MET A 39 6.82 2.10 -13.18
C MET A 39 7.91 1.03 -13.30
N MET A 40 7.78 -0.09 -12.58
CA MET A 40 8.72 -1.20 -12.63
C MET A 40 8.85 -1.79 -14.05
N GLU A 41 7.73 -1.95 -14.76
CA GLU A 41 7.74 -2.45 -16.14
C GLU A 41 8.45 -1.49 -17.10
N ARG A 42 8.24 -0.18 -16.96
CA ARG A 42 8.93 0.84 -17.76
C ARG A 42 10.43 0.83 -17.51
N ASP A 43 10.84 0.78 -16.25
CA ASP A 43 12.25 0.75 -15.85
C ASP A 43 12.92 -0.53 -16.37
N TRP A 44 12.26 -1.68 -16.24
CA TRP A 44 12.75 -2.96 -16.77
C TRP A 44 12.94 -2.94 -18.29
N LYS A 45 11.98 -2.37 -19.03
CA LYS A 45 12.08 -2.23 -20.50
C LYS A 45 13.24 -1.32 -20.89
N ALA A 46 13.43 -0.20 -20.20
CA ALA A 46 14.53 0.72 -20.45
C ALA A 46 15.89 0.02 -20.26
N GLN A 47 16.08 -0.68 -19.15
CA GLN A 47 17.30 -1.43 -18.84
C GLN A 47 17.56 -2.56 -19.83
N SER A 48 16.51 -3.30 -20.22
CA SER A 48 16.63 -4.38 -21.20
C SER A 48 17.07 -3.87 -22.57
N ARG A 49 16.55 -2.73 -23.02
CA ARG A 49 16.94 -2.12 -24.31
C ARG A 49 18.38 -1.61 -24.28
N GLU A 50 18.79 -0.99 -23.18
CA GLU A 50 20.17 -0.57 -22.96
C GLU A 50 21.12 -1.78 -23.04
N LEU A 51 20.81 -2.86 -22.30
CA LEU A 51 21.62 -4.08 -22.28
C LEU A 51 21.73 -4.75 -23.66
N LEU A 52 20.65 -4.74 -24.44
CA LEU A 52 20.60 -5.33 -25.78
C LEU A 52 21.14 -4.39 -26.88
N GLY A 53 21.57 -3.18 -26.55
CA GLY A 53 22.02 -2.18 -27.53
C GLY A 53 20.91 -1.68 -28.47
N LEU A 54 19.65 -1.81 -28.06
CA LEU A 54 18.50 -1.32 -28.81
C LEU A 54 18.33 0.20 -28.59
N PRO A 55 17.78 0.94 -29.57
CA PRO A 55 17.56 2.38 -29.41
C PRO A 55 16.62 2.66 -28.23
N ALA A 56 16.87 3.72 -27.46
CA ALA A 56 15.98 4.13 -26.39
C ALA A 56 14.54 4.36 -26.91
N GLU A 57 13.54 4.14 -26.05
CA GLU A 57 12.18 4.54 -26.39
C GLU A 57 12.07 6.07 -26.50
N PRO A 58 11.10 6.58 -27.29
CA PRO A 58 10.83 8.01 -27.34
C PRO A 58 10.55 8.56 -25.94
N ASP A 59 10.92 9.81 -25.72
CA ASP A 59 10.78 10.47 -24.43
C ASP A 59 9.32 10.41 -23.96
N GLN A 60 9.06 9.64 -22.90
CA GLN A 60 7.73 9.45 -22.36
C GLN A 60 7.43 10.54 -21.30
N PRO A 61 6.16 10.94 -21.12
CA PRO A 61 5.81 11.83 -20.03
C PRO A 61 6.14 11.19 -18.68
N VAL A 62 6.65 12.01 -17.76
CA VAL A 62 7.02 11.60 -16.39
C VAL A 62 5.85 10.88 -15.73
N PHE A 63 6.12 9.63 -15.32
CA PHE A 63 5.14 8.76 -14.66
C PHE A 63 5.74 8.21 -13.36
N ASN A 64 5.27 8.72 -12.23
CA ASN A 64 5.66 8.30 -10.89
C ASN A 64 4.46 8.37 -9.93
N LEU A 65 4.68 8.11 -8.64
CA LEU A 65 3.62 8.14 -7.63
C LEU A 65 2.93 9.52 -7.52
N ASN A 66 3.64 10.61 -7.81
CA ASN A 66 3.14 11.98 -7.67
C ASN A 66 2.64 12.59 -8.98
N ARG A 67 3.11 12.10 -10.13
CA ARG A 67 2.80 12.64 -11.47
C ARG A 67 2.45 11.54 -12.47
N PRO A 68 1.46 11.74 -13.36
CA PRO A 68 0.57 12.90 -13.45
C PRO A 68 -0.41 13.00 -12.26
N ARG A 69 -1.16 14.10 -12.16
CA ARG A 69 -2.27 14.19 -11.20
C ARG A 69 -3.34 13.15 -11.55
N SER A 70 -4.09 12.68 -10.55
CA SER A 70 -5.23 11.79 -10.77
C SER A 70 -6.23 12.43 -11.73
N SER A 71 -6.64 11.67 -12.75
CA SER A 71 -7.56 12.12 -13.79
C SER A 71 -8.59 11.04 -14.11
N CYS A 72 -9.77 11.46 -14.56
CA CYS A 72 -10.79 10.52 -15.02
C CYS A 72 -10.32 9.81 -16.31
N PRO A 73 -10.42 8.47 -16.40
CA PRO A 73 -9.98 7.74 -17.60
C PRO A 73 -10.88 8.00 -18.83
N HIS A 74 -12.12 8.44 -18.64
CA HIS A 74 -13.07 8.66 -19.75
C HIS A 74 -12.99 10.06 -20.35
N CYS A 75 -12.74 11.10 -19.54
CA CYS A 75 -12.77 12.49 -20.01
C CYS A 75 -11.49 13.28 -19.72
N ALA A 76 -10.48 12.65 -19.11
CA ALA A 76 -9.24 13.28 -18.68
C ALA A 76 -9.41 14.49 -17.71
N HIS A 77 -10.60 14.65 -17.11
CA HIS A 77 -10.84 15.65 -16.07
C HIS A 77 -9.86 15.45 -14.91
N LYS A 78 -9.15 16.51 -14.54
CA LYS A 78 -8.20 16.50 -13.42
C LYS A 78 -8.99 16.50 -12.11
N ILE A 79 -8.87 15.42 -11.36
CA ILE A 79 -9.60 15.23 -10.09
C ILE A 79 -9.09 16.27 -9.09
N ARG A 80 -10.02 17.06 -8.56
CA ARG A 80 -9.73 18.09 -7.55
C ARG A 80 -9.56 17.43 -6.17
N PRO A 81 -8.82 18.03 -5.22
CA PRO A 81 -8.58 17.41 -3.91
C PRO A 81 -9.84 16.98 -3.15
N TRP A 82 -10.93 17.77 -3.22
CA TRP A 82 -12.21 17.42 -2.59
C TRP A 82 -12.99 16.32 -3.33
N GLU A 83 -12.71 16.10 -4.62
CA GLU A 83 -13.22 14.95 -5.38
C GLU A 83 -12.43 13.67 -5.03
N ASN A 84 -11.30 13.81 -4.34
CA ASN A 84 -10.43 12.72 -3.87
C ASN A 84 -10.49 12.54 -2.35
N LEU A 85 -11.52 13.08 -1.67
CA LEU A 85 -11.72 12.85 -0.24
C LEU A 85 -12.21 11.41 -0.02
N PRO A 86 -11.46 10.56 0.70
CA PRO A 86 -11.74 9.12 0.77
C PRO A 86 -13.16 8.82 1.21
N VAL A 87 -13.83 7.89 0.53
CA VAL A 87 -15.21 7.40 0.73
C VAL A 87 -16.30 8.49 0.58
N ILE A 88 -16.12 9.65 1.19
CA ILE A 88 -17.04 10.78 1.19
C ILE A 88 -17.24 11.32 -0.22
N SER A 89 -16.17 11.55 -0.98
CA SER A 89 -16.32 12.06 -2.35
C SER A 89 -17.05 11.07 -3.24
N TYR A 90 -16.78 9.76 -3.08
CA TYR A 90 -17.46 8.70 -3.80
C TYR A 90 -18.97 8.70 -3.52
N LEU A 91 -19.37 8.81 -2.25
CA LEU A 91 -20.78 8.86 -1.85
C LEU A 91 -21.48 10.12 -2.37
N LEU A 92 -20.85 11.31 -2.21
CA LEU A 92 -21.40 12.57 -2.68
C LEU A 92 -21.56 12.62 -4.21
N LEU A 93 -20.60 12.06 -4.93
CA LEU A 93 -20.64 11.94 -6.39
C LEU A 93 -21.49 10.74 -6.88
N ARG A 94 -22.07 9.96 -5.97
CA ARG A 94 -22.85 8.74 -6.25
C ARG A 94 -22.09 7.73 -7.12
N GLY A 95 -20.78 7.62 -6.87
CA GLY A 95 -19.88 6.73 -7.61
C GLY A 95 -19.69 7.10 -9.07
N LYS A 96 -19.82 8.39 -9.44
CA LYS A 96 -19.68 8.86 -10.82
C LYS A 96 -18.72 10.04 -10.93
N CYS A 97 -18.05 10.20 -12.08
CA CYS A 97 -17.23 11.38 -12.33
C CYS A 97 -18.09 12.66 -12.25
N SER A 98 -17.56 13.73 -11.65
CA SER A 98 -18.26 15.01 -11.53
C SER A 98 -18.61 15.63 -12.88
N GLN A 99 -17.73 15.48 -13.89
CA GLN A 99 -17.87 16.08 -15.21
C GLN A 99 -18.61 15.18 -16.21
N CYS A 100 -18.07 13.99 -16.52
CA CYS A 100 -18.66 13.12 -17.57
C CYS A 100 -19.71 12.11 -17.05
N LYS A 101 -19.91 12.04 -15.73
CA LYS A 101 -20.84 11.08 -15.08
C LYS A 101 -20.54 9.60 -15.32
N ALA A 102 -19.40 9.26 -15.92
CA ALA A 102 -18.95 7.87 -16.04
C ALA A 102 -18.76 7.23 -14.64
N PRO A 103 -19.05 5.93 -14.48
CA PRO A 103 -18.95 5.25 -13.19
C PRO A 103 -17.50 5.17 -12.70
N ILE A 104 -17.30 5.35 -11.40
CA ILE A 104 -16.04 5.15 -10.69
C ILE A 104 -16.07 3.75 -10.08
N SER A 105 -14.98 2.99 -10.25
CA SER A 105 -14.87 1.63 -9.74
C SER A 105 -15.08 1.58 -8.22
N LYS A 106 -15.85 0.58 -7.75
CA LYS A 106 -16.09 0.32 -6.32
C LYS A 106 -14.82 -0.13 -5.58
N ARG A 107 -13.78 -0.52 -6.31
CA ARG A 107 -12.49 -0.92 -5.74
C ARG A 107 -11.87 0.21 -4.91
N TYR A 108 -11.95 1.45 -5.38
CA TYR A 108 -11.36 2.61 -4.69
C TYR A 108 -11.90 2.78 -3.26
N PRO A 109 -13.21 2.96 -3.04
CA PRO A 109 -13.75 3.09 -1.69
C PRO A 109 -13.61 1.79 -0.88
N LEU A 110 -13.57 0.61 -1.51
CA LEU A 110 -13.35 -0.64 -0.80
C LEU A 110 -11.94 -0.71 -0.19
N VAL A 111 -10.91 -0.35 -0.95
CA VAL A 111 -9.52 -0.31 -0.45
C VAL A 111 -9.38 0.71 0.69
N GLU A 112 -10.01 1.88 0.55
CA GLU A 112 -10.03 2.92 1.60
C GLU A 112 -10.69 2.41 2.89
N LEU A 113 -11.86 1.77 2.78
CA LEU A 113 -12.58 1.21 3.92
C LEU A 113 -11.80 0.06 4.57
N THR A 114 -11.23 -0.85 3.79
CA THR A 114 -10.39 -1.94 4.32
C THR A 114 -9.20 -1.38 5.08
N CYS A 115 -8.51 -0.38 4.53
CA CYS A 115 -7.40 0.27 5.20
C CYS A 115 -7.83 0.97 6.51
N ALA A 116 -8.98 1.65 6.51
CA ALA A 116 -9.56 2.28 7.69
C ALA A 116 -9.92 1.27 8.79
N VAL A 117 -10.56 0.15 8.42
CA VAL A 117 -10.93 -0.93 9.34
C VAL A 117 -9.70 -1.59 9.94
N LEU A 118 -8.70 -1.92 9.13
CA LEU A 118 -7.43 -2.47 9.61
C LEU A 118 -6.73 -1.50 10.57
N SER A 119 -6.73 -0.21 10.23
CA SER A 119 -6.10 0.82 11.06
C SER A 119 -6.81 1.01 12.40
N ALA A 120 -8.15 0.98 12.38
CA ALA A 120 -8.96 1.02 13.60
C ALA A 120 -8.74 -0.22 14.47
N TYR A 121 -8.67 -1.42 13.86
CA TYR A 121 -8.41 -2.66 14.57
C TYR A 121 -7.03 -2.67 15.24
N VAL A 122 -5.98 -2.25 14.52
CA VAL A 122 -4.63 -2.12 15.08
C VAL A 122 -4.61 -1.14 16.24
N ALA A 123 -5.24 0.02 16.09
CA ALA A 123 -5.30 1.04 17.15
C ALA A 123 -6.05 0.55 18.39
N TRP A 124 -7.14 -0.20 18.18
CA TRP A 124 -7.93 -0.79 19.27
C TRP A 124 -7.17 -1.88 20.01
N TYR A 125 -6.47 -2.75 19.30
CA TYR A 125 -5.76 -3.89 19.88
C TYR A 125 -4.46 -3.50 20.59
N PHE A 126 -3.64 -2.65 19.97
CA PHE A 126 -2.32 -2.27 20.50
C PHE A 126 -2.35 -1.02 21.39
N GLY A 127 -3.39 -0.19 21.30
CA GLY A 127 -3.46 1.09 22.00
C GLY A 127 -2.44 2.12 21.50
N PHE A 128 -2.43 3.30 22.11
CA PHE A 128 -1.49 4.35 21.74
C PHE A 128 -0.05 3.96 22.10
N GLY A 129 0.81 3.82 21.09
CA GLY A 129 2.21 3.44 21.29
C GLY A 129 2.95 3.06 20.00
N TRP A 130 4.22 2.71 20.15
CA TRP A 130 5.07 2.32 19.02
C TRP A 130 4.65 0.99 18.38
N GLN A 131 4.06 0.08 19.15
CA GLN A 131 3.50 -1.17 18.63
C GLN A 131 2.40 -0.89 17.59
N ALA A 132 1.46 0.00 17.91
CA ALA A 132 0.41 0.37 16.97
C ALA A 132 1.00 1.05 15.72
N ALA A 133 1.94 1.97 15.88
CA ALA A 133 2.59 2.64 14.74
C ALA A 133 3.27 1.64 13.80
N ALA A 134 4.05 0.70 14.33
CA ALA A 134 4.72 -0.33 13.53
C ALA A 134 3.72 -1.25 12.83
N MET A 135 2.66 -1.66 13.52
CA MET A 135 1.62 -2.53 12.94
C MET A 135 0.75 -1.83 11.90
N LEU A 136 0.55 -0.51 12.01
CA LEU A 136 -0.11 0.29 10.97
C LEU A 136 0.70 0.29 9.69
N VAL A 137 2.00 0.59 9.77
CA VAL A 137 2.91 0.58 8.62
C VAL A 137 2.95 -0.80 7.97
N LEU A 138 3.08 -1.86 8.77
CA LEU A 138 3.05 -3.24 8.29
C LEU A 138 1.73 -3.56 7.59
N SER A 139 0.59 -3.19 8.18
CA SER A 139 -0.74 -3.45 7.62
C SER A 139 -0.97 -2.73 6.30
N TRP A 140 -0.56 -1.47 6.19
CA TRP A 140 -0.66 -0.70 4.93
C TRP A 140 0.22 -1.30 3.84
N GLY A 141 1.44 -1.71 4.19
CA GLY A 141 2.36 -2.38 3.29
C GLY A 141 1.83 -3.72 2.78
N LEU A 142 1.33 -4.58 3.68
CA LEU A 142 0.74 -5.87 3.33
C LEU A 142 -0.53 -5.71 2.48
N LEU A 143 -1.38 -4.73 2.78
CA LEU A 143 -2.56 -4.43 1.97
C LEU A 143 -2.15 -4.02 0.55
N ALA A 144 -1.15 -3.14 0.40
CA ALA A 144 -0.65 -2.73 -0.91
C ALA A 144 -0.07 -3.92 -1.69
N MET A 145 0.79 -4.72 -1.06
CA MET A 145 1.40 -5.89 -1.70
C MET A 145 0.36 -6.95 -2.08
N SER A 146 -0.62 -7.23 -1.22
CA SER A 146 -1.70 -8.18 -1.52
C SER A 146 -2.53 -7.75 -2.73
N LEU A 147 -2.81 -6.44 -2.87
CA LEU A 147 -3.55 -5.92 -4.01
C LEU A 147 -2.74 -5.94 -5.30
N ILE A 148 -1.43 -5.66 -5.23
CA ILE A 148 -0.52 -5.75 -6.39
C ILE A 148 -0.36 -7.20 -6.83
N ASP A 149 -0.18 -8.12 -5.89
CA ASP A 149 -0.06 -9.56 -6.15
C ASP A 149 -1.34 -10.12 -6.78
N ALA A 150 -2.50 -9.73 -6.27
CA ALA A 150 -3.78 -10.15 -6.85
C ALA A 150 -3.99 -9.67 -8.30
N ASP A 151 -3.46 -8.50 -8.67
CA ASP A 151 -3.61 -7.92 -10.01
C ASP A 151 -2.54 -8.39 -11.00
N HIS A 152 -1.31 -8.53 -10.53
CA HIS A 152 -0.11 -8.67 -11.36
C HIS A 152 0.73 -9.89 -11.04
N GLN A 153 0.46 -10.61 -9.94
CA GLN A 153 1.27 -11.71 -9.42
C GLN A 153 2.74 -11.29 -9.20
N LEU A 154 2.92 -10.05 -8.75
CA LEU A 154 4.22 -9.43 -8.48
C LEU A 154 4.29 -8.99 -7.01
N LEU A 155 5.43 -9.24 -6.38
CA LEU A 155 5.78 -8.74 -5.05
C LEU A 155 6.94 -7.74 -5.18
N PRO A 156 6.67 -6.41 -5.13
CA PRO A 156 7.72 -5.41 -5.29
C PRO A 156 8.73 -5.43 -4.12
N ASP A 157 10.00 -5.67 -4.44
CA ASP A 157 11.10 -5.61 -3.45
C ASP A 157 11.20 -4.24 -2.76
N SER A 158 10.77 -3.17 -3.46
CA SER A 158 10.66 -1.81 -2.92
C SER A 158 9.66 -1.67 -1.77
N LEU A 159 8.78 -2.65 -1.55
CA LEU A 159 7.89 -2.75 -0.39
C LEU A 159 8.33 -3.87 0.56
N VAL A 160 8.69 -5.04 0.02
CA VAL A 160 9.06 -6.23 0.83
C VAL A 160 10.30 -5.96 1.68
N LEU A 161 11.39 -5.48 1.07
CA LEU A 161 12.67 -5.34 1.77
C LEU A 161 12.61 -4.27 2.88
N PRO A 162 12.05 -3.05 2.66
CA PRO A 162 11.93 -2.08 3.74
C PRO A 162 11.10 -2.58 4.92
N LEU A 163 10.00 -3.31 4.67
CA LEU A 163 9.17 -3.87 5.73
C LEU A 163 9.88 -4.98 6.51
N LEU A 164 10.63 -5.85 5.83
CA LEU A 164 11.45 -6.87 6.47
C LEU A 164 12.49 -6.23 7.40
N TRP A 165 13.25 -5.25 6.89
CA TRP A 165 14.26 -4.57 7.69
C TRP A 165 13.65 -3.80 8.85
N LEU A 166 12.54 -3.10 8.63
CA LEU A 166 11.82 -2.39 9.69
C LEU A 166 11.34 -3.37 10.77
N GLY A 167 10.81 -4.54 10.39
CA GLY A 167 10.41 -5.61 11.30
C GLY A 167 11.56 -6.13 12.16
N LEU A 168 12.76 -6.33 11.58
CA LEU A 168 13.95 -6.73 12.33
C LEU A 168 14.43 -5.62 13.27
N ILE A 169 14.46 -4.37 12.80
CA ILE A 169 14.90 -3.21 13.59
C ILE A 169 13.99 -3.01 14.80
N VAL A 170 12.65 -3.02 14.64
CA VAL A 170 11.75 -2.82 15.79
C VAL A 170 11.86 -3.94 16.82
N ASN A 171 12.13 -5.18 16.39
CA ASN A 171 12.33 -6.31 17.31
C ASN A 171 13.74 -6.38 17.91
N ALA A 172 14.73 -5.70 17.31
CA ALA A 172 16.01 -5.47 17.98
C ALA A 172 15.84 -4.63 19.28
N PHE A 173 14.79 -3.80 19.34
CA PHE A 173 14.39 -3.07 20.55
C PHE A 173 13.35 -3.82 21.40
N GLY A 174 13.02 -5.07 21.08
CA GLY A 174 12.07 -5.89 21.85
C GLY A 174 10.62 -5.43 21.76
N LEU A 175 10.22 -4.76 20.66
CA LEU A 175 8.89 -4.15 20.56
C LEU A 175 7.74 -5.19 20.52
N PHE A 176 7.96 -6.34 19.88
CA PHE A 176 6.98 -7.45 19.82
C PHE A 176 7.56 -8.79 20.27
N THR A 177 8.77 -9.12 19.82
CA THR A 177 9.45 -10.38 20.13
C THR A 177 10.97 -10.18 20.18
N SER A 178 11.71 -11.24 20.51
CA SER A 178 13.18 -11.22 20.50
C SER A 178 13.71 -11.13 19.06
N LEU A 179 14.88 -10.51 18.87
CA LEU A 179 15.54 -10.46 17.56
C LEU A 179 15.82 -11.86 17.00
N ASN A 180 16.12 -12.83 17.87
CA ASN A 180 16.37 -14.21 17.47
C ASN A 180 15.12 -14.84 16.84
N ASP A 181 13.97 -14.70 17.50
CA ASP A 181 12.70 -15.23 16.99
C ASP A 181 12.26 -14.49 15.73
N ALA A 182 12.45 -13.16 15.66
CA ALA A 182 12.15 -12.37 14.47
C ALA A 182 13.00 -12.80 13.26
N LEU A 183 14.29 -13.05 13.47
CA LEU A 183 15.20 -13.54 12.43
C LEU A 183 14.76 -14.92 11.92
N TRP A 184 14.52 -15.86 12.82
CA TRP A 184 14.08 -17.20 12.42
C TRP A 184 12.69 -17.22 11.81
N GLY A 185 11.80 -16.32 12.24
CA GLY A 185 10.51 -16.08 11.59
C GLY A 185 10.67 -15.59 10.14
N ALA A 186 11.59 -14.66 9.89
CA ALA A 186 11.88 -14.19 8.53
C ALA A 186 12.48 -15.30 7.66
N VAL A 187 13.41 -16.09 8.20
CA VAL A 187 13.99 -17.26 7.51
C VAL A 187 12.90 -18.28 7.17
N ALA A 188 12.03 -18.62 8.13
CA ALA A 188 10.94 -19.55 7.93
C ALA A 188 9.94 -19.05 6.87
N GLY A 189 9.57 -17.78 6.91
CA GLY A 189 8.69 -17.16 5.91
C GLY A 189 9.27 -17.22 4.49
N TYR A 190 10.56 -16.88 4.33
CA TYR A 190 11.26 -16.99 3.05
C TYR A 190 11.30 -18.43 2.54
N LEU A 191 11.72 -19.37 3.39
CA LEU A 191 11.83 -20.79 3.02
C LEU A 191 10.47 -21.41 2.68
N ALA A 192 9.39 -20.99 3.34
CA ALA A 192 8.04 -21.46 3.02
C ALA A 192 7.66 -21.10 1.58
N LEU A 193 7.78 -19.83 1.17
CA LEU A 193 7.49 -19.40 -0.20
C LEU A 193 8.43 -20.04 -1.22
N TRP A 194 9.73 -20.13 -0.88
CA TRP A 194 10.72 -20.78 -1.73
C TRP A 194 10.42 -22.28 -1.95
N SER A 195 9.93 -22.97 -0.92
CA SER A 195 9.52 -24.37 -1.04
C SER A 195 8.32 -24.56 -1.98
N VAL A 196 7.33 -23.65 -1.93
CA VAL A 196 6.18 -23.67 -2.84
C VAL A 196 6.63 -23.50 -4.29
N PHE A 197 7.53 -22.56 -4.56
CA PHE A 197 8.11 -22.37 -5.90
C PHE A 197 8.76 -23.66 -6.42
N TRP A 198 9.60 -24.31 -5.61
CA TRP A 198 10.25 -25.55 -6.01
C TRP A 198 9.27 -26.72 -6.19
N LEU A 199 8.26 -26.83 -5.34
CA LEU A 199 7.22 -27.85 -5.49
C LEU A 199 6.49 -27.70 -6.83
N VAL A 200 6.11 -26.48 -7.19
CA VAL A 200 5.47 -26.20 -8.49
C VAL A 200 6.40 -26.58 -9.64
N GLN A 201 7.69 -26.23 -9.56
CA GLN A 201 8.68 -26.56 -10.61
C GLN A 201 8.98 -28.06 -10.73
N LEU A 202 8.89 -28.82 -9.64
CA LEU A 202 9.15 -30.26 -9.62
C LEU A 202 7.93 -31.08 -10.07
N VAL A 203 6.72 -30.66 -9.70
CA VAL A 203 5.45 -31.32 -10.08
C VAL A 203 5.01 -30.92 -11.50
N GLY A 204 5.35 -29.71 -11.95
CA GLY A 204 5.03 -29.22 -13.29
C GLY A 204 5.97 -29.71 -14.41
N ARG A 205 6.91 -30.61 -14.10
CA ARG A 205 7.71 -31.38 -15.06
C ARG A 205 7.07 -32.74 -15.29
#